data_AF-A0A432JH90-F1
#
_entry.id   AF-A0A432JH90-F1
#
_cell.length_a   1.000
_cell.length_b   1.000
_cell.length_c   1.000
_cell.angle_alpha   90.00
_cell.angle_beta   90.00
_cell.angle_gamma   90.00
#
_symmetry.space_group_name_H-M   'P 1'
#
loop_
_entity.id
_entity.type
_entity.pdbx_description
1 polymer ?
#
loop_
_entity_poly.entity_id
_entity_poly.type
_entity_poly.pdbx_seq_one_letter_code
_entity_poly.pdbx_strand_id
1 'polypeptide(L)'
;MPYGGNDWLALTPEETLEPDLRICDPHHHFWDYRTARIPFQRYLLHELADDINSGHNVRSTVFVEARSMYRIDGPDEMKPVGEVEFVQGLAAASATGLYG
;
A
#
# COMPACT_ATOMS: atom_id res chain seq x y z
N MET A 1 11.03 17.30 -13.32
CA MET A 1 10.27 16.65 -12.24
C MET A 1 11.02 16.86 -10.95
N PRO A 2 10.50 17.61 -9.96
CA PRO A 2 11.13 17.66 -8.65
C PRO A 2 11.15 16.23 -8.08
N TYR A 3 12.35 15.73 -7.83
CA TYR A 3 12.59 14.42 -7.23
C TYR A 3 11.80 14.31 -5.91
N GLY A 4 10.90 13.33 -5.79
CA GLY A 4 10.08 13.22 -4.56
C GLY A 4 8.60 12.95 -4.76
N GLY A 5 8.00 13.56 -5.78
CA GLY A 5 6.55 13.63 -5.93
C GLY A 5 5.96 12.61 -6.91
N ASN A 6 4.63 12.54 -6.92
CA ASN A 6 3.85 11.66 -7.79
C ASN A 6 3.46 12.31 -9.13
N ASP A 7 3.93 13.52 -9.43
CA ASP A 7 3.63 14.26 -10.67
C ASP A 7 3.91 13.45 -11.94
N TRP A 8 4.84 12.48 -11.87
CA TRP A 8 5.18 11.62 -13.00
C TRP A 8 4.04 10.66 -13.40
N LEU A 9 3.14 10.31 -12.48
CA LEU A 9 1.96 9.49 -12.77
C LEU A 9 0.99 10.21 -13.74
N ALA A 10 0.99 11.55 -13.73
CA ALA A 10 0.13 12.36 -14.59
C ALA A 10 0.70 12.55 -16.02
N LEU A 11 1.88 12.02 -16.33
CA LEU A 11 2.51 12.19 -17.65
C LEU A 11 1.76 11.46 -18.76
N THR A 12 1.14 10.32 -18.43
CA THR A 12 0.40 9.49 -19.40
C THR A 12 -0.84 8.91 -18.73
N PRO A 13 -2.02 9.54 -18.88
CA PRO A 13 -3.28 8.95 -18.48
C PRO A 13 -3.81 8.01 -19.57
N GLU A 14 -4.25 6.82 -19.16
CA GLU A 14 -4.87 5.81 -20.03
C GLU A 14 -6.32 5.55 -19.59
N GLU A 15 -7.18 5.17 -20.53
CA GLU A 15 -8.56 4.77 -20.21
C GLU A 15 -8.57 3.37 -19.58
N THR A 16 -9.35 3.21 -18.50
CA THR A 16 -9.55 1.91 -17.86
C THR A 16 -10.20 0.93 -18.84
N LEU A 17 -9.49 -0.15 -19.15
CA LEU A 17 -10.04 -1.25 -19.93
C LEU A 17 -10.85 -2.18 -19.03
N GLU A 18 -12.00 -2.64 -19.54
CA GLU A 18 -12.90 -3.59 -18.86
C GLU A 18 -13.20 -3.18 -17.41
N PRO A 19 -13.79 -1.99 -17.17
CA PRO A 19 -13.97 -1.43 -15.84
C PRO A 19 -14.81 -2.33 -14.92
N ASP A 20 -15.64 -3.23 -15.45
CA ASP A 20 -16.44 -4.16 -14.65
C ASP A 20 -15.69 -5.45 -14.28
N LEU A 21 -14.52 -5.73 -14.88
CA LEU A 21 -13.74 -6.93 -14.62
C LEU A 21 -13.24 -6.92 -13.17
N ARG A 22 -13.64 -7.92 -12.39
CA ARG A 22 -13.23 -8.06 -10.99
C ARG A 22 -11.75 -8.44 -10.93
N ILE A 23 -10.96 -7.61 -10.28
CA ILE A 23 -9.50 -7.78 -10.15
C ILE A 23 -9.13 -8.08 -8.69
N CYS A 24 -8.18 -9.00 -8.52
CA CYS A 24 -7.39 -9.10 -7.31
C CYS A 24 -6.02 -8.49 -7.60
N ASP A 25 -5.63 -7.44 -6.89
CA ASP A 25 -4.25 -6.96 -6.92
C ASP A 25 -3.40 -7.92 -6.07
N PRO A 26 -2.52 -8.72 -6.69
CA PRO A 26 -1.80 -9.76 -5.98
C PRO A 26 -0.58 -9.23 -5.20
N HIS A 27 -0.25 -7.93 -5.29
CA HIS A 27 0.98 -7.43 -4.70
C HIS A 27 0.94 -5.93 -4.43
N HIS A 28 0.81 -5.56 -3.15
CA HIS A 28 1.17 -4.22 -2.67
C HIS A 28 1.97 -4.30 -1.37
N HIS A 29 2.48 -3.16 -0.92
CA HIS A 29 3.25 -3.00 0.31
C HIS A 29 2.66 -1.87 1.14
N PHE A 30 3.05 -1.78 2.42
CA PHE A 30 2.74 -0.64 3.28
C PHE A 30 3.99 -0.19 4.03
N TRP A 31 4.16 1.12 4.14
CA TRP A 31 5.19 1.73 4.97
C TRP A 31 4.80 3.16 5.35
N ASP A 32 5.06 3.58 6.58
CA ASP A 32 4.80 4.96 7.03
C ASP A 32 6.06 5.83 6.95
N TYR A 33 7.16 5.30 7.49
CA TYR A 33 8.45 5.99 7.52
C TYR A 33 9.59 5.04 7.15
N ARG A 34 10.08 5.17 5.92
CA ARG A 34 11.35 4.56 5.51
C ARG A 34 12.49 5.52 5.80
N THR A 35 13.66 5.00 6.19
CA THR A 35 14.90 5.78 6.39
C THR A 35 15.89 5.60 5.24
N ALA A 36 15.53 4.76 4.26
CA ALA A 36 16.32 4.44 3.08
C ALA A 36 15.40 4.34 1.86
N ARG A 37 16.00 4.28 0.66
CA ARG A 37 15.28 4.17 -0.63
C ARG A 37 14.36 5.37 -0.88
N ILE A 38 14.94 6.57 -0.80
CA ILE A 38 14.32 7.84 -1.21
C ILE A 38 14.32 7.98 -2.75
N PRO A 39 13.31 8.66 -3.35
CA PRO A 39 12.13 9.27 -2.71
C PRO A 39 11.05 8.20 -2.42
N PHE A 40 9.83 8.59 -2.01
CA PHE A 40 8.72 7.67 -1.65
C PHE A 40 8.91 7.00 -0.28
N GLN A 41 8.66 7.73 0.80
CA GLN A 41 8.87 7.24 2.17
C GLN A 41 7.61 6.78 2.87
N ARG A 42 6.42 6.99 2.26
CA ARG A 42 5.11 6.61 2.79
C ARG A 42 4.21 6.00 1.70
N TYR A 43 3.48 4.95 2.05
CA TYR A 43 2.38 4.35 1.29
C TYR A 43 1.51 3.59 2.30
N LEU A 44 0.30 4.10 2.57
CA LEU A 44 -0.66 3.60 3.55
C LEU A 44 -2.05 3.50 2.91
N LEU A 45 -3.11 3.41 3.73
CA LEU A 45 -4.48 3.23 3.25
C LEU A 45 -4.96 4.33 2.31
N HIS A 46 -4.56 5.58 2.51
CA HIS A 46 -4.98 6.67 1.62
C HIS A 46 -4.39 6.50 0.23
N GLU A 47 -3.09 6.20 0.15
CA GLU A 47 -2.39 5.99 -1.10
C GLU A 47 -2.91 4.73 -1.82
N LEU A 48 -3.16 3.64 -1.09
CA LEU A 48 -3.79 2.45 -1.67
C LEU A 48 -5.21 2.74 -2.16
N ALA A 49 -6.01 3.49 -1.40
CA ALA A 49 -7.37 3.85 -1.77
C ALA A 49 -7.41 4.64 -3.08
N ASP A 50 -6.50 5.60 -3.25
CA ASP A 50 -6.39 6.39 -4.48
C ASP A 50 -6.07 5.48 -5.68
N ASP A 51 -5.18 4.51 -5.51
CA ASP A 51 -4.78 3.58 -6.58
C ASP A 51 -5.89 2.58 -6.94
N ILE A 52 -6.52 1.93 -5.96
CA ILE A 52 -7.54 0.90 -6.22
C ILE A 52 -8.88 1.48 -6.67
N ASN A 53 -9.12 2.78 -6.44
CA ASN A 53 -10.30 3.51 -6.92
C ASN A 53 -10.01 4.34 -8.19
N SER A 54 -8.89 4.08 -8.88
CA SER A 54 -8.49 4.80 -10.10
C SER A 54 -9.31 4.46 -11.36
N GLY A 55 -10.28 3.56 -11.26
CA GLY A 55 -11.20 3.18 -12.35
C GLY A 55 -11.36 1.67 -12.52
N HIS A 56 -10.34 0.89 -12.16
CA HIS A 56 -10.41 -0.57 -12.18
C HIS A 56 -11.28 -1.12 -11.04
N ASN A 57 -11.98 -2.22 -11.31
CA ASN A 57 -12.81 -2.90 -10.32
C ASN A 57 -12.01 -3.87 -9.43
N VAL A 58 -11.10 -3.30 -8.63
CA VAL A 58 -10.31 -4.04 -7.63
C VAL A 58 -11.20 -4.44 -6.45
N ARG A 59 -11.24 -5.74 -6.12
CA ARG A 59 -12.11 -6.28 -5.06
C ARG A 59 -11.36 -6.88 -3.90
N SER A 60 -10.08 -7.17 -4.09
CA SER A 60 -9.20 -7.70 -3.07
C SER A 60 -7.78 -7.36 -3.41
N THR A 61 -6.95 -7.30 -2.38
CA THR A 61 -5.53 -7.00 -2.49
C THR A 61 -4.74 -7.98 -1.64
N VAL A 62 -3.51 -8.29 -2.04
CA VAL A 62 -2.57 -9.09 -1.23
C VAL A 62 -1.41 -8.21 -0.80
N PHE A 63 -1.24 -8.07 0.51
CA PHE A 63 -0.09 -7.40 1.10
C PHE A 63 1.14 -8.33 1.06
N VAL A 64 2.31 -7.74 0.78
CA VAL A 64 3.62 -8.41 0.78
C VAL A 64 4.58 -7.67 1.72
N GLU A 65 5.30 -8.43 2.54
CA GLU A 65 6.34 -7.98 3.50
C GLU A 65 7.33 -6.99 2.85
N ALA A 66 7.62 -5.87 3.54
CA ALA A 66 8.45 -4.79 3.05
C ALA A 66 9.47 -4.28 4.09
N ARG A 67 9.65 -5.03 5.19
CA ARG A 67 10.48 -4.70 6.34
C ARG A 67 10.04 -3.44 7.07
N SER A 68 8.74 -3.15 7.03
CA SER A 68 8.12 -2.04 7.75
C SER A 68 7.69 -2.49 9.15
N MET A 69 7.77 -1.60 10.13
CA MET A 69 7.20 -1.82 11.47
C MET A 69 7.62 -3.14 12.17
N TYR A 70 8.84 -3.62 11.92
CA TYR A 70 9.39 -4.75 12.67
C TYR A 70 9.45 -4.42 14.16
N ARG A 71 9.24 -5.42 15.02
CA ARG A 71 9.38 -5.23 16.47
C ARG A 71 10.79 -4.75 16.80
N ILE A 72 10.86 -3.79 17.72
CA ILE A 72 12.12 -3.23 18.23
C ILE A 72 12.84 -4.22 19.16
N ASP A 73 12.09 -5.08 19.84
CA ASP A 73 12.55 -6.06 20.82
C ASP A 73 12.04 -7.48 20.54
N GLY A 74 12.53 -8.45 21.33
CA GLY A 74 12.22 -9.88 21.18
C GLY A 74 13.20 -10.67 20.29
N PRO A 75 12.97 -11.99 20.11
CA PRO A 75 13.80 -12.84 19.25
C PRO A 75 13.85 -12.33 17.82
N ASP A 76 15.02 -12.40 17.17
CA ASP A 76 15.23 -11.84 15.84
C ASP A 76 14.28 -12.44 14.79
N GLU A 77 14.02 -13.74 14.88
CA GLU A 77 13.09 -14.47 14.02
C GLU A 77 11.62 -14.04 14.20
N MET A 78 11.30 -13.37 15.32
CA MET A 78 9.96 -12.87 15.63
C MET A 78 9.78 -11.38 15.33
N LYS A 79 10.84 -10.65 14.96
CA LYS A 79 10.75 -9.22 14.61
C LYS A 79 9.81 -8.94 13.43
N PRO A 80 9.79 -9.75 12.34
CA PRO A 80 8.87 -9.54 11.22
C PRO A 80 7.39 -9.62 11.58
N VAL A 81 7.03 -10.27 12.68
CA VAL A 81 5.63 -10.34 13.14
C VAL A 81 5.07 -8.95 13.46
N GLY A 82 5.92 -7.98 13.82
CA GLY A 82 5.49 -6.59 13.99
C GLY A 82 4.86 -5.98 12.73
N GLU A 83 5.37 -6.35 11.54
CA GLU A 83 4.78 -5.89 10.27
C GLU A 83 3.39 -6.50 10.07
N VAL A 84 3.20 -7.77 10.45
CA VAL A 84 1.90 -8.42 10.41
C VAL A 84 0.92 -7.69 11.33
N GLU A 85 1.31 -7.39 12.57
CA GLU A 85 0.49 -6.65 13.53
C GLU A 85 0.09 -5.26 12.99
N PHE A 86 1.04 -4.55 12.38
CA PHE A 86 0.81 -3.26 11.73
C PHE A 86 -0.21 -3.36 10.59
N VAL A 87 -0.04 -4.33 9.68
CA VAL A 87 -0.95 -4.53 8.54
C VAL A 87 -2.34 -4.96 9.00
N GLN A 88 -2.43 -5.78 10.05
CA GLN A 88 -3.72 -6.13 10.65
C GLN A 88 -4.44 -4.89 11.20
N GLY A 89 -3.72 -3.93 11.78
CA GLY A 89 -4.27 -2.64 12.19
C GLY A 89 -4.83 -1.83 11.01
N LEU A 90 -4.11 -1.79 9.89
CA LEU A 90 -4.58 -1.13 8.66
C LEU A 90 -5.81 -1.83 8.08
N ALA A 91 -5.81 -3.16 8.03
CA ALA A 91 -6.95 -3.95 7.56
C ALA A 91 -8.19 -3.71 8.43
N ALA A 92 -8.03 -3.65 9.76
CA ALA A 92 -9.12 -3.35 10.69
C ALA A 92 -9.66 -1.92 10.50
N ALA A 93 -8.78 -0.93 10.29
CA ALA A 93 -9.20 0.44 9.98
C ALA A 93 -9.95 0.52 8.64
N SER A 94 -9.46 -0.17 7.60
CA SER A 94 -10.10 -0.22 6.29
C SER A 94 -11.50 -0.86 6.33
N ALA A 95 -11.69 -1.90 7.16
CA ALA A 95 -12.97 -2.60 7.31
C ALA A 95 -14.13 -1.70 7.81
N THR A 96 -13.85 -0.47 8.26
CA THR A 96 -14.87 0.54 8.56
C THR A 96 -15.58 1.09 7.32
N GLY A 97 -15.01 0.89 6.12
CA GLY A 97 -15.50 1.42 4.85
C GLY A 97 -15.12 2.87 4.57
N LEU A 98 -14.23 3.48 5.39
CA LEU A 98 -13.81 4.88 5.22
C LEU A 98 -12.76 5.08 4.12
N TYR A 99 -12.05 4.03 3.72
CA TYR A 99 -10.93 4.08 2.79
C TYR A 99 -11.26 3.46 1.41
N GLY A 100 -12.54 3.16 1.15
CA GLY A 100 -13.01 2.45 -0.04
C GLY A 100 -13.97 1.32 0.30
#